data_AF-A0A399X2Z4-F1
#
_entry.id   AF-A0A399X2Z4-F1
#
_cell.length_a   1.000
_cell.length_b   1.000
_cell.length_c   1.000
_cell.angle_alpha   90.00
_cell.angle_beta   90.00
_cell.angle_gamma   90.00
#
_symmetry.space_group_name_H-M   'P 1'
#
loop_
_entity.id
_entity.type
_entity.pdbx_description
1 polymer ?
#
loop_
_entity_poly.entity_id
_entity_poly.type
_entity_poly.pdbx_seq_one_letter_code
_entity_poly.pdbx_strand_id
1 'polypeptide(L)'
;MTELQVREPRATEDVDTVCEATTYIELSRFADRMRSIGFIEDMSSNVICRWTKGDLVVDLMPVDESALGFRNRWYRTALDDPWRITLANGQQIRIPKPAHALACKLDAFADRGKGDFFGSKDFEDIVVLVDGRESLANEVAAAHEAVREYVAQAVVDWMRTPDFPSAVSAHLPPDAASQARVQLVLERMRLLSQ
;
A
#
# COMPACT_ATOMS: atom_id res chain seq x y z
N MET A 1 -10.90 -22.43 -18.00
CA MET A 1 -10.64 -22.44 -16.55
C MET A 1 -11.60 -21.45 -15.94
N THR A 2 -12.50 -21.89 -15.07
CA THR A 2 -13.35 -20.98 -14.29
C THR A 2 -12.42 -20.11 -13.46
N GLU A 3 -12.53 -18.80 -13.61
CA GLU A 3 -11.75 -17.86 -12.82
C GLU A 3 -12.03 -18.14 -11.34
N LEU A 4 -10.98 -18.42 -10.56
CA LEU A 4 -11.13 -18.56 -9.11
C LEU A 4 -11.74 -17.25 -8.60
N GLN A 5 -12.76 -17.33 -7.75
CA GLN A 5 -13.44 -16.14 -7.27
C GLN A 5 -12.46 -15.30 -6.43
N VAL A 6 -12.38 -14.01 -6.73
CA VAL A 6 -11.58 -13.06 -5.98
C VAL A 6 -12.25 -12.81 -4.63
N ARG A 7 -11.45 -12.66 -3.58
CA ARG A 7 -11.94 -12.30 -2.25
C ARG A 7 -12.70 -10.96 -2.30
N GLU A 8 -13.85 -10.91 -1.62
CA GLU A 8 -14.56 -9.64 -1.39
C GLU A 8 -13.70 -8.64 -0.60
N PRO A 9 -13.66 -7.35 -0.96
CA PRO A 9 -12.94 -6.34 -0.21
C PRO A 9 -13.32 -6.37 1.27
N ARG A 10 -12.33 -6.47 2.16
CA ARG A 10 -12.56 -6.39 3.61
C ARG A 10 -12.69 -4.94 4.07
N ALA A 11 -13.40 -4.74 5.18
CA ALA A 11 -13.27 -3.49 5.91
C ALA A 11 -11.81 -3.28 6.36
N THR A 12 -11.34 -2.05 6.31
CA THR A 12 -10.06 -1.62 6.87
C THR A 12 -10.29 -0.85 8.17
N GLU A 13 -9.33 -0.91 9.08
CA GLU A 13 -9.38 -0.23 10.38
C GLU A 13 -8.90 1.22 10.27
N ASP A 14 -8.12 1.54 9.24
CA ASP A 14 -7.49 2.83 9.01
C ASP A 14 -7.55 3.27 7.54
N VAL A 15 -7.37 4.58 7.33
CA VAL A 15 -7.22 5.21 6.02
C VAL A 15 -5.80 5.75 5.87
N ASP A 16 -5.01 5.12 4.99
CA ASP A 16 -3.70 5.62 4.58
C ASP A 16 -3.85 6.85 3.66
N THR A 17 -3.21 7.96 4.03
CA THR A 17 -3.24 9.21 3.25
C THR A 17 -1.84 9.80 3.11
N VAL A 18 -1.61 10.47 1.98
CA VAL A 18 -0.37 11.20 1.72
C VAL A 18 -0.69 12.69 1.62
N CYS A 19 0.10 13.54 2.27
CA CYS A 19 -0.03 14.99 2.18
C CYS A 19 1.20 15.63 1.53
N GLU A 20 0.96 16.70 0.77
CA GLU A 20 2.01 17.42 0.02
C GLU A 20 3.00 18.21 0.89
N ALA A 21 2.89 18.11 2.22
CA ALA A 21 3.82 18.81 3.11
C ALA A 21 5.27 18.38 2.82
N THR A 22 6.10 19.36 2.46
CA THR A 22 7.54 19.19 2.21
C THR A 22 8.40 19.84 3.29
N THR A 23 7.79 20.63 4.16
CA THR A 23 8.46 21.28 5.29
C THR A 23 7.74 21.01 6.60
N TYR A 24 8.46 21.13 7.71
CA TYR A 24 7.86 21.07 9.05
C TYR A 24 6.73 22.10 9.24
N ILE A 25 6.88 23.30 8.69
CA ILE A 25 5.85 24.36 8.79
C ILE A 25 4.57 23.94 8.07
N GLU A 26 4.67 23.34 6.89
CA GLU A 26 3.51 22.84 6.15
C GLU A 26 2.85 21.66 6.86
N LEU A 27 3.64 20.74 7.41
CA LEU A 27 3.11 19.61 8.19
C LEU A 27 2.37 20.12 9.44
N SER A 28 2.93 21.11 10.14
CA SER A 28 2.29 21.76 11.28
C SER A 28 0.94 22.39 10.90
N ARG A 29 0.84 23.04 9.73
CA ARG A 29 -0.45 23.54 9.20
C ARG A 29 -1.44 22.43 8.84
N PHE A 30 -0.97 21.27 8.38
CA PHE A 30 -1.82 20.09 8.22
C PHE A 30 -2.32 19.59 9.57
N ALA A 31 -1.45 19.49 10.57
CA ALA A 31 -1.78 19.10 11.94
C ALA A 31 -2.86 20.03 12.55
N ASP A 32 -2.70 21.34 12.42
CA ASP A 32 -3.69 22.31 12.92
C ASP A 32 -5.07 22.15 12.27
N ARG A 33 -5.11 21.83 10.97
CA ARG A 33 -6.37 21.54 10.26
C ARG A 33 -6.99 20.23 10.69
N MET A 34 -6.19 19.20 10.94
CA MET A 34 -6.67 17.92 11.49
C MET A 34 -7.30 18.15 12.88
N ARG A 35 -6.62 18.89 13.75
CA ARG A 35 -7.13 19.25 15.08
C ARG A 35 -8.40 20.09 15.04
N SER A 36 -8.50 21.05 14.12
CA SER A 36 -9.69 21.92 14.01
C SER A 36 -10.96 21.18 13.59
N ILE A 37 -10.82 20.04 12.89
CA ILE A 37 -11.95 19.16 12.54
C ILE A 37 -12.13 18.00 13.54
N GLY A 38 -11.39 18.00 14.66
CA GLY A 38 -11.56 17.09 15.78
C GLY A 38 -10.73 15.80 15.74
N PHE A 39 -9.70 15.72 14.88
CA PHE A 39 -8.70 14.67 15.01
C PHE A 39 -7.68 15.00 16.10
N ILE A 40 -7.12 13.97 16.72
CA ILE A 40 -6.00 14.08 17.65
C ILE A 40 -4.88 13.16 17.19
N GLU A 41 -3.62 13.53 17.42
CA GLU A 41 -2.50 12.62 17.26
C GLU A 41 -2.65 11.41 18.18
N ASP A 42 -2.43 10.22 17.62
CA ASP A 42 -2.38 9.02 18.41
C ASP A 42 -1.01 8.88 19.09
N MET A 43 -0.94 9.36 20.33
CA MET A 43 0.25 9.22 21.17
C MET A 43 0.34 7.84 21.85
N SER A 44 -0.67 6.99 21.67
CA SER A 44 -0.77 5.69 22.33
C SER A 44 -0.23 4.54 21.48
N SER A 45 -0.27 4.68 20.15
CA SER A 45 0.37 3.73 19.25
C SER A 45 1.83 4.11 18.97
N ASN A 46 2.57 3.14 18.45
CA ASN A 46 3.92 3.36 17.93
C ASN A 46 3.92 3.87 16.47
N VAL A 47 2.78 4.38 15.97
CA VAL A 47 2.61 4.84 14.58
C VAL A 47 2.63 6.37 14.55
N ILE A 48 3.78 6.92 14.15
CA ILE A 48 4.07 8.36 14.25
C ILE A 48 3.09 9.23 13.44
N CYS A 49 2.58 8.73 12.31
CA CYS A 49 1.69 9.48 11.42
C CYS A 49 0.20 9.32 11.73
N ARG A 50 -0.16 8.65 12.83
CA ARG A 50 -1.55 8.25 13.11
C ARG A 50 -2.37 9.33 13.78
N TRP A 51 -3.57 9.52 13.27
CA TRP A 51 -4.59 10.43 13.78
C TRP A 51 -5.87 9.65 14.09
N THR A 52 -6.55 10.05 15.17
CA THR A 52 -7.82 9.43 15.57
C THR A 52 -8.94 10.45 15.76
N LYS A 53 -10.17 10.05 15.47
CA LYS A 53 -11.39 10.80 15.77
C LYS A 53 -12.52 9.82 16.10
N GLY A 54 -12.74 9.57 17.38
CA GLY A 54 -13.56 8.43 17.81
C GLY A 54 -12.92 7.14 17.31
N ASP A 55 -13.70 6.30 16.62
CA ASP A 55 -13.22 5.03 16.05
C ASP A 55 -12.52 5.20 14.68
N LEU A 56 -12.51 6.41 14.10
CA LEU A 56 -11.86 6.65 12.81
C LEU A 56 -10.35 6.82 12.98
N VAL A 57 -9.58 5.99 12.28
CA VAL A 57 -8.12 6.05 12.22
C VAL A 57 -7.67 6.53 10.85
N VAL A 58 -6.75 7.50 10.81
CA VAL A 58 -6.15 8.04 9.58
C VAL A 58 -4.65 8.13 9.76
N ASP A 59 -3.90 7.49 8.87
CA ASP A 59 -2.45 7.62 8.82
C ASP A 59 -2.10 8.69 7.78
N LEU A 60 -1.50 9.80 8.22
CA LEU A 60 -1.19 10.98 7.38
C LEU A 60 0.32 11.10 7.16
N MET A 61 0.78 10.64 6.01
CA MET A 61 2.20 10.57 5.66
C MET A 61 2.62 11.77 4.79
N PRO A 62 3.62 12.56 5.20
CA PRO A 62 4.17 13.64 4.37
C PRO A 62 5.06 13.07 3.26
N VAL A 63 5.23 13.84 2.18
CA VAL A 63 6.14 13.45 1.08
C VAL A 63 7.61 13.54 1.47
N ASP A 64 7.97 14.47 2.37
CA ASP A 64 9.36 14.77 2.70
C ASP A 64 9.82 14.14 4.03
N GLU A 65 11.03 13.57 4.00
CA GLU A 65 11.73 12.94 5.13
C GLU A 65 11.87 13.86 6.36
N SER A 66 12.09 15.15 6.12
CA SER A 66 12.41 16.13 7.16
C SER A 66 11.27 16.33 8.17
N ALA A 67 10.07 15.86 7.83
CA ALA A 67 8.87 16.12 8.61
C ALA A 67 8.58 15.02 9.65
N LEU A 68 8.83 13.74 9.36
CA LEU A 68 8.51 12.60 10.27
C LEU A 68 9.63 11.54 10.43
N GLY A 69 10.78 11.68 9.76
CA GLY A 69 11.94 10.80 9.96
C GLY A 69 11.85 9.42 9.30
N PHE A 70 10.88 9.20 8.40
CA PHE A 70 10.83 8.05 7.51
C PHE A 70 10.47 8.52 6.08
N ARG A 71 10.85 7.73 5.07
CA ARG A 71 10.61 8.06 3.66
C ARG A 71 9.83 6.96 2.97
N ASN A 72 8.97 7.40 2.06
CA ASN A 72 8.60 6.56 0.93
C ASN A 72 8.91 7.31 -0.37
N ARG A 73 9.80 6.76 -1.19
CA ARG A 73 10.26 7.43 -2.42
C ARG A 73 9.13 7.62 -3.45
N TRP A 74 8.02 6.88 -3.32
CA TRP A 74 6.93 6.85 -4.28
C TRP A 74 5.75 7.75 -3.90
N TYR A 75 5.75 8.39 -2.73
CA TYR A 75 4.68 9.32 -2.33
C TYR A 75 4.51 10.49 -3.29
N ARG A 76 5.61 11.10 -3.77
CA ARG A 76 5.54 12.16 -4.78
C ARG A 76 4.89 11.65 -6.06
N THR A 77 5.34 10.50 -6.57
CA THR A 77 4.77 9.86 -7.76
C THR A 77 3.28 9.56 -7.61
N ALA A 78 2.85 9.09 -6.44
CA ALA A 78 1.44 8.82 -6.15
C ALA A 78 0.58 10.10 -6.08
N LEU A 79 1.14 11.22 -5.63
CA LEU A 79 0.44 12.52 -5.56
C LEU A 79 0.36 13.23 -6.90
N ASP A 80 1.41 13.15 -7.71
CA ASP A 80 1.52 13.88 -8.98
C ASP A 80 0.65 13.24 -10.06
N ASP A 81 0.48 11.91 -10.03
CA ASP A 81 -0.32 11.16 -11.00
C ASP A 81 -1.33 10.21 -10.32
N PRO A 82 -2.36 10.75 -9.64
CA PRO A 82 -3.39 9.96 -8.98
C PRO A 82 -4.54 9.64 -9.94
N TRP A 83 -5.28 8.58 -9.63
CA TRP A 83 -6.64 8.44 -10.13
C TRP A 83 -7.60 9.36 -9.38
N ARG A 84 -8.62 9.84 -10.09
CA ARG A 84 -9.73 10.59 -9.52
C ARG A 84 -10.98 9.71 -9.56
N ILE A 85 -11.55 9.45 -8.40
CA ILE A 85 -12.78 8.66 -8.28
C ILE A 85 -13.87 9.50 -7.62
N THR A 86 -15.11 9.27 -8.03
CA THR A 86 -16.28 9.92 -7.43
C THR A 86 -16.96 8.92 -6.50
N LEU A 87 -17.06 9.27 -5.23
CA LEU A 87 -17.75 8.47 -4.21
C LEU A 87 -19.27 8.52 -4.43
N ALA A 88 -20.01 7.61 -3.79
CA ALA A 88 -21.48 7.52 -3.91
C ALA A 88 -22.21 8.82 -3.51
N ASN A 89 -21.61 9.64 -2.65
CA ASN A 89 -22.13 10.95 -2.24
C ASN A 89 -21.74 12.10 -3.20
N GLY A 90 -21.11 11.82 -4.34
CA GLY A 90 -20.66 12.81 -5.33
C GLY A 90 -19.31 13.45 -5.03
N GLN A 91 -18.68 13.14 -3.88
CA GLN A 91 -17.37 13.68 -3.54
C GLN A 91 -16.27 13.08 -4.43
N GLN A 92 -15.43 13.94 -5.00
CA GLN A 92 -14.25 13.50 -5.73
C GLN A 92 -13.08 13.31 -4.77
N ILE A 93 -12.44 12.15 -4.83
CA ILE A 93 -11.20 11.87 -4.09
C ILE A 93 -10.09 11.46 -5.06
N ARG A 94 -8.86 11.61 -4.59
CA ARG A 94 -7.65 11.16 -5.27
C ARG A 94 -7.17 9.88 -4.62
N ILE A 95 -6.88 8.86 -5.41
CA ILE A 95 -6.27 7.61 -4.95
C ILE A 95 -5.03 7.32 -5.78
N PRO A 96 -3.98 6.70 -5.21
CA PRO A 96 -2.84 6.26 -5.98
C PRO A 96 -3.28 5.29 -7.08
N LYS A 97 -2.63 5.36 -8.24
CA LYS A 97 -2.76 4.29 -9.24
C LYS A 97 -2.25 2.97 -8.63
N PRO A 98 -2.79 1.81 -9.02
CA PRO A 98 -2.39 0.51 -8.47
C PRO A 98 -0.88 0.26 -8.52
N ALA A 99 -0.22 0.61 -9.63
CA ALA A 99 1.24 0.51 -9.74
C ALA A 99 1.98 1.41 -8.73
N HIS A 100 1.48 2.62 -8.48
CA HIS A 100 2.08 3.54 -7.50
C HIS A 100 1.81 3.07 -6.06
N ALA A 101 0.61 2.54 -5.78
CA ALA A 101 0.28 1.93 -4.49
C ALA A 101 1.19 0.73 -4.18
N LEU A 102 1.39 -0.15 -5.16
CA LEU A 102 2.30 -1.29 -5.07
C LEU A 102 3.73 -0.83 -4.75
N ALA A 103 4.25 0.15 -5.50
CA ALA A 103 5.57 0.70 -5.25
C ALA A 103 5.71 1.31 -3.85
N CYS A 104 4.68 2.02 -3.36
CA CYS A 104 4.66 2.54 -2.00
C CYS A 104 4.75 1.41 -0.96
N LYS A 105 3.93 0.36 -1.08
CA LYS A 105 3.95 -0.75 -0.11
C LYS A 105 5.27 -1.54 -0.18
N LEU A 106 5.86 -1.69 -1.35
CA LEU A 106 7.19 -2.30 -1.51
C LEU A 106 8.28 -1.52 -0.78
N ASP A 107 8.29 -0.19 -0.91
CA ASP A 107 9.28 0.68 -0.25
C ASP A 107 9.07 0.70 1.27
N ALA A 108 7.81 0.67 1.72
CA ALA A 108 7.49 0.50 3.14
C ALA A 108 7.95 -0.87 3.68
N PHE A 109 7.72 -1.96 2.96
CA PHE A 109 8.22 -3.28 3.36
C PHE A 109 9.75 -3.31 3.44
N ALA A 110 10.44 -2.69 2.48
CA ALA A 110 11.91 -2.64 2.47
C ALA A 110 12.48 -1.86 3.66
N ASP A 111 11.82 -0.78 4.08
CA ASP A 111 12.25 0.06 5.21
C ASP A 111 11.91 -0.57 6.57
N ARG A 112 10.62 -0.79 6.84
CA ARG A 112 10.14 -1.23 8.16
C ARG A 112 9.84 -2.73 8.27
N GLY A 113 9.66 -3.43 7.15
CA GLY A 113 9.31 -4.86 7.13
C GLY A 113 10.49 -5.77 7.50
N LYS A 114 11.74 -5.33 7.32
CA LYS A 114 12.97 -6.05 7.74
C LYS A 114 13.04 -7.52 7.26
N GLY A 115 12.39 -7.84 6.14
CA GLY A 115 12.31 -9.21 5.61
C GLY A 115 11.32 -10.13 6.33
N ASP A 116 10.52 -9.61 7.27
CA ASP A 116 9.44 -10.37 7.91
C ASP A 116 8.21 -10.46 7.00
N PHE A 117 8.25 -11.41 6.07
CA PHE A 117 7.12 -11.67 5.18
C PHE A 117 5.88 -12.21 5.90
N PHE A 118 6.00 -12.76 7.11
CA PHE A 118 4.85 -13.36 7.80
C PHE A 118 4.10 -12.34 8.65
N GLY A 119 4.81 -11.44 9.32
CA GLY A 119 4.24 -10.42 10.20
C GLY A 119 3.99 -9.05 9.55
N SER A 120 4.48 -8.82 8.33
CA SER A 120 4.35 -7.50 7.70
C SER A 120 2.97 -7.23 7.10
N LYS A 121 2.32 -6.16 7.59
CA LYS A 121 1.09 -5.61 7.00
C LYS A 121 1.30 -5.09 5.57
N ASP A 122 2.47 -4.54 5.25
CA ASP A 122 2.74 -4.06 3.89
C ASP A 122 2.82 -5.23 2.90
N PHE A 123 3.36 -6.37 3.34
CA PHE A 123 3.36 -7.57 2.50
C PHE A 123 1.95 -8.18 2.37
N GLU A 124 1.14 -8.18 3.44
CA GLU A 124 -0.28 -8.53 3.36
C GLU A 124 -1.00 -7.71 2.28
N ASP A 125 -0.86 -6.38 2.33
CA ASP A 125 -1.50 -5.47 1.36
C ASP A 125 -1.05 -5.74 -0.09
N ILE A 126 0.22 -6.09 -0.28
CA ILE A 126 0.75 -6.46 -1.60
C ILE A 126 0.14 -7.76 -2.09
N VAL A 127 0.06 -8.80 -1.24
CA VAL A 127 -0.58 -10.07 -1.59
C VAL A 127 -2.04 -9.85 -1.95
N VAL A 128 -2.78 -9.05 -1.16
CA VAL A 128 -4.19 -8.70 -1.44
C VAL A 128 -4.33 -7.96 -2.77
N LEU A 129 -3.46 -6.99 -3.06
CA LEU A 129 -3.51 -6.23 -4.31
C LEU A 129 -3.23 -7.13 -5.52
N VAL A 130 -2.20 -7.98 -5.44
CA VAL A 130 -1.83 -8.90 -6.52
C VAL A 130 -2.91 -9.97 -6.74
N ASP A 131 -3.50 -10.47 -5.65
CA ASP A 131 -4.60 -11.44 -5.72
C ASP A 131 -5.90 -10.82 -6.29
N GLY A 132 -6.20 -9.59 -5.88
CA GLY A 132 -7.45 -8.92 -6.22
C GLY A 132 -7.49 -8.29 -7.60
N ARG A 133 -6.33 -8.00 -8.21
CA ARG A 133 -6.24 -7.19 -9.42
C ARG A 133 -5.53 -7.89 -10.57
N GLU A 134 -6.30 -8.52 -11.43
CA GLU A 134 -5.78 -9.19 -12.64
C GLU A 134 -5.00 -8.24 -13.56
N SER A 135 -5.45 -6.99 -13.71
CA SER A 135 -4.82 -6.00 -14.57
C SER A 135 -3.50 -5.41 -14.04
N LEU A 136 -3.07 -5.78 -12.83
CA LEU A 136 -1.97 -5.11 -12.14
C LEU A 136 -0.65 -5.19 -12.91
N ALA A 137 -0.35 -6.34 -13.53
CA ALA A 137 0.87 -6.48 -14.34
C ALA A 137 0.88 -5.51 -15.53
N ASN A 138 -0.25 -5.34 -16.22
CA ASN A 138 -0.38 -4.39 -17.33
C ASN A 138 -0.26 -2.94 -16.86
N GLU A 139 -0.81 -2.63 -15.68
CA GLU A 139 -0.72 -1.29 -15.09
C GLU A 139 0.70 -0.93 -14.65
N VAL A 140 1.46 -1.91 -14.13
CA VAL A 140 2.87 -1.74 -13.82
C VAL A 140 3.71 -1.61 -15.10
N ALA A 141 3.43 -2.41 -16.13
CA ALA A 141 4.11 -2.31 -17.42
C ALA A 141 3.91 -0.92 -18.07
N ALA A 142 2.70 -0.35 -17.93
CA ALA A 142 2.34 0.98 -18.43
C ALA A 142 2.80 2.14 -17.52
N ALA A 143 3.31 1.85 -16.32
CA ALA A 143 3.82 2.88 -15.41
C ALA A 143 5.16 3.46 -15.91
N HIS A 144 5.57 4.56 -15.28
CA HIS A 144 6.88 5.16 -15.55
C HIS A 144 8.01 4.13 -15.30
N GLU A 145 9.07 4.18 -16.11
CA GLU A 145 10.17 3.22 -16.12
C GLU A 145 10.72 2.92 -14.71
N ALA A 146 11.02 3.96 -13.94
CA ALA A 146 11.49 3.83 -12.57
C ALA A 146 10.56 3.00 -11.65
N VAL A 147 9.23 3.13 -11.78
CA VAL A 147 8.26 2.34 -11.00
C VAL A 147 8.31 0.88 -11.45
N ARG A 148 8.30 0.63 -12.76
CA ARG A 148 8.35 -0.71 -13.35
C ARG A 148 9.62 -1.46 -12.92
N GLU A 149 10.78 -0.83 -13.08
CA GLU A 149 12.07 -1.42 -12.71
C GLU A 149 12.16 -1.73 -11.20
N TYR A 150 11.67 -0.80 -10.37
CA TYR A 150 11.67 -0.99 -8.92
C TYR A 150 10.79 -2.16 -8.48
N VAL A 151 9.57 -2.23 -9.02
CA VAL A 151 8.65 -3.35 -8.75
C VAL A 151 9.27 -4.66 -9.21
N ALA A 152 9.80 -4.70 -10.43
CA ALA A 152 10.38 -5.92 -10.99
C ALA A 152 11.55 -6.42 -10.14
N GLN A 153 12.49 -5.54 -9.80
CA GLN A 153 13.65 -5.91 -8.99
C GLN A 153 13.26 -6.42 -7.60
N ALA A 154 12.33 -5.73 -6.92
CA ALA A 154 11.87 -6.15 -5.60
C ALA A 154 11.24 -7.56 -5.65
N VAL A 155 10.39 -7.82 -6.64
CA VAL A 155 9.72 -9.12 -6.78
C VAL A 155 10.71 -10.23 -7.19
N VAL A 156 11.69 -9.95 -8.06
CA VAL A 156 12.78 -10.89 -8.37
C VAL A 156 13.51 -11.33 -7.11
N ASP A 157 13.84 -10.40 -6.22
CA ASP A 157 14.58 -10.70 -5.00
C ASP A 157 13.72 -11.49 -4.01
N TRP A 158 12.43 -11.18 -3.90
CA TRP A 158 11.50 -11.92 -3.05
C TRP A 158 11.30 -13.37 -3.50
N MET A 159 11.14 -13.60 -4.80
CA MET A 159 10.99 -14.96 -5.35
C MET A 159 12.21 -15.87 -5.14
N ARG A 160 13.38 -15.30 -4.81
CA ARG A 160 14.58 -16.07 -4.42
C ARG A 160 14.55 -16.51 -2.96
N THR A 161 13.62 -16.01 -2.16
CA THR A 161 13.47 -16.38 -0.74
C THR A 161 12.83 -17.77 -0.65
N PRO A 162 13.47 -18.75 0.03
CA PRO A 162 13.00 -20.14 0.06
C PRO A 162 11.53 -20.32 0.48
N ASP A 163 11.09 -19.57 1.49
CA ASP A 163 9.73 -19.69 2.06
C ASP A 163 8.72 -18.69 1.45
N PHE A 164 9.05 -18.05 0.34
CA PHE A 164 8.17 -17.05 -0.28
C PHE A 164 6.76 -17.59 -0.63
N PRO A 165 6.59 -18.80 -1.21
CA PRO A 165 5.26 -19.39 -1.42
C PRO A 165 4.46 -19.57 -0.13
N SER A 166 5.12 -19.97 0.95
CA SER A 166 4.50 -20.16 2.26
C SER A 166 4.07 -18.82 2.86
N ALA A 167 4.87 -17.77 2.68
CA ALA A 167 4.50 -16.43 3.11
C ALA A 167 3.30 -15.87 2.34
N VAL A 168 3.24 -16.08 1.01
CA VAL A 168 2.05 -15.71 0.22
C VAL A 168 0.81 -16.44 0.72
N SER A 169 0.91 -17.75 0.97
CA SER A 169 -0.18 -18.56 1.52
C SER A 169 -0.67 -18.08 2.88
N ALA A 170 0.23 -17.60 3.75
CA ALA A 170 -0.09 -17.10 5.08
C ALA A 170 -0.96 -15.83 5.07
N HIS A 171 -0.89 -15.03 3.99
CA HIS A 171 -1.70 -13.80 3.83
C HIS A 171 -2.99 -14.02 3.03
N LEU A 172 -3.25 -15.25 2.60
CA LEU A 172 -4.54 -15.65 2.05
C LEU A 172 -5.40 -16.29 3.16
N PRO A 173 -6.73 -16.11 3.13
CA PRO A 173 -7.60 -16.80 4.07
C PRO A 173 -7.36 -18.34 4.07
N PRO A 174 -7.53 -19.02 5.20
CA PRO A 174 -7.18 -20.43 5.34
C PRO A 174 -8.19 -21.38 4.66
N ASP A 175 -9.27 -20.87 4.08
CA ASP A 175 -10.26 -21.67 3.37
C ASP A 175 -9.69 -22.23 2.06
N ALA A 176 -10.22 -23.38 1.63
CA ALA A 176 -9.71 -24.10 0.47
C ALA A 176 -9.80 -23.29 -0.84
N ALA A 177 -10.80 -22.41 -0.99
CA ALA A 177 -10.96 -21.62 -2.20
C ALA A 177 -9.87 -20.53 -2.28
N SER A 178 -9.61 -19.84 -1.17
CA SER A 178 -8.53 -18.85 -1.06
C SER A 178 -7.15 -19.49 -1.23
N GLN A 179 -6.90 -20.63 -0.58
CA GLN A 179 -5.60 -21.32 -0.68
C GLN A 179 -5.32 -21.89 -2.08
N ALA A 180 -6.35 -22.21 -2.87
CA ALA A 180 -6.19 -22.58 -4.27
C ALA A 180 -5.62 -21.44 -5.14
N ARG A 181 -5.69 -20.18 -4.67
CA ARG A 181 -5.20 -19.00 -5.38
C ARG A 181 -3.72 -18.72 -5.18
N VAL A 182 -3.03 -19.41 -4.26
CA VAL A 182 -1.58 -19.19 -4.01
C VAL A 182 -0.77 -19.24 -5.30
N GLN A 183 -1.01 -20.24 -6.14
CA GLN A 183 -0.30 -20.38 -7.42
C GLN A 183 -0.63 -19.25 -8.41
N LEU A 184 -1.86 -18.76 -8.40
CA LEU A 184 -2.25 -17.60 -9.21
C LEU A 184 -1.53 -16.33 -8.75
N VAL A 185 -1.44 -16.10 -7.44
CA VAL A 185 -0.72 -14.95 -6.88
C VAL A 185 0.76 -15.02 -7.24
N LEU A 186 1.40 -16.18 -7.07
CA LEU A 186 2.80 -16.38 -7.44
C LEU A 186 3.05 -16.15 -8.94
N GLU A 187 2.13 -16.59 -9.80
CA GLU A 187 2.25 -16.34 -11.24
C GLU A 187 2.09 -14.86 -11.57
N ARG A 188 1.15 -14.16 -10.93
CA ARG A 188 1.00 -12.71 -11.10
C ARG A 188 2.22 -11.94 -10.60
N MET A 189 2.83 -12.37 -9.49
CA MET A 189 4.11 -11.82 -9.03
C MET A 189 5.22 -12.06 -10.05
N ARG A 190 5.28 -13.25 -10.67
CA ARG A 190 6.22 -13.50 -11.77
C ARG A 190 5.99 -12.55 -12.96
N LEU A 191 4.75 -12.24 -13.31
CA LEU A 191 4.45 -11.26 -14.37
C LEU A 191 4.92 -9.84 -14.00
N LEU A 192 4.90 -9.47 -12.71
CA LEU A 192 5.44 -8.19 -12.22
C LEU A 192 6.97 -8.10 -12.28
N SER A 193 7.65 -9.24 -12.43
CA SER A 193 9.11 -9.33 -12.49
C SER A 193 9.70 -9.25 -13.90
N GLN A 194 8.85 -9.10 -14.92
CA GLN A 194 9.21 -9.00 -16.34
C GLN A 194 9.27 -7.54 -16.78
#